data_AF-A0A497DA58-F1
#
_entry.id   AF-A0A497DA58-F1
#
_cell.length_a   1.000
_cell.length_b   1.000
_cell.length_c   1.000
_cell.angle_alpha   90.00
_cell.angle_beta   90.00
_cell.angle_gamma   90.00
#
_symmetry.space_group_name_H-M   'P 1'
#
loop_
_entity.id
_entity.type
_entity.pdbx_description
1 polymer ?
#
loop_
_entity_poly.entity_id
_entity_poly.type
_entity_poly.pdbx_seq_one_letter_code
_entity_poly.pdbx_strand_id
1 'polypeptide(L)'
;MKSKNCRFLIAILLILVTLGIQDLSAQTLELNGFYGWQLNGKAKLYDGEFRMQNAPNYGGKLAIGLSTTTFVELSYMRSDSEGYFAPYNVSTEPGE
;
A
#
# COMPACT_ATOMS: atom_id res chain seq x y z
N MET A 1 21.05 -39.84 -36.98
CA MET A 1 20.48 -39.61 -35.62
C MET A 1 20.91 -38.30 -34.94
N LYS A 2 22.00 -37.63 -35.34
CA LYS A 2 22.50 -36.39 -34.69
C LYS A 2 21.60 -35.14 -34.81
N SER A 3 20.84 -34.95 -35.89
CA SER A 3 20.12 -33.67 -36.11
C SER A 3 18.84 -33.51 -35.30
N LYS A 4 18.15 -34.60 -34.94
CA LYS A 4 16.89 -34.55 -34.17
C LYS A 4 17.14 -34.05 -32.74
N ASN A 5 18.22 -34.52 -32.11
CA ASN A 5 18.60 -34.09 -30.75
C ASN A 5 19.05 -32.62 -30.74
N CYS A 6 19.70 -32.17 -31.81
CA CYS A 6 20.12 -30.76 -31.94
C CYS A 6 18.90 -29.82 -32.04
N ARG A 7 17.87 -30.19 -32.81
CA ARG A 7 16.61 -29.43 -32.90
C ARG A 7 15.87 -29.39 -31.56
N PHE A 8 15.88 -30.49 -30.82
CA PHE A 8 15.27 -30.56 -29.49
C PHE A 8 15.99 -29.68 -28.47
N LEU A 9 17.33 -29.69 -28.47
CA LEU A 9 18.14 -28.82 -27.62
C LEU A 9 17.94 -27.34 -27.95
N ILE A 10 17.85 -26.99 -29.23
CA ILE A 10 17.55 -25.61 -29.67
C ILE A 10 16.16 -25.18 -29.18
N ALA A 11 15.16 -26.07 -29.24
CA ALA A 11 13.82 -25.77 -28.74
C ALA A 11 13.81 -25.55 -27.21
N ILE A 12 14.51 -26.39 -26.45
CA ILE A 12 14.66 -26.20 -24.99
C ILE A 12 15.37 -24.89 -24.67
N LEU A 13 16.45 -24.58 -25.40
CA LEU A 13 17.19 -23.34 -25.22
C LEU A 13 16.29 -22.12 -25.49
N LEU A 14 15.47 -22.18 -26.56
CA LEU A 14 14.53 -21.10 -26.88
C LEU A 14 13.52 -20.89 -25.76
N ILE A 15 12.95 -21.97 -25.20
CA ILE A 15 12.01 -21.90 -24.08
C ILE A 15 12.67 -21.25 -22.86
N LEU A 16 13.87 -21.67 -22.50
CA LEU A 16 14.61 -21.12 -21.37
C LEU A 16 14.93 -19.62 -21.56
N VAL A 17 15.30 -19.21 -22.77
CA VAL A 17 15.56 -17.80 -23.09
C VAL A 17 14.26 -16.98 -23.01
N THR A 18 13.14 -17.49 -23.53
CA THR A 18 11.86 -16.76 -23.45
C THR A 18 11.34 -16.59 -22.02
N LEU A 19 11.62 -17.54 -21.13
CA LEU A 19 11.29 -17.43 -19.71
C LEU A 19 12.14 -16.37 -19.01
N GLY A 20 13.43 -16.25 -19.35
CA GLY A 20 14.33 -15.27 -18.74
C GLY A 20 14.10 -13.81 -19.17
N ILE A 21 13.54 -13.58 -20.37
CA ILE A 21 13.29 -12.21 -20.89
C ILE A 21 12.16 -11.50 -20.13
N GLN A 22 11.20 -12.24 -19.54
CA GLN A 22 10.05 -11.64 -18.88
C GLN A 22 10.42 -10.84 -17.62
N ASP A 23 11.45 -11.26 -16.89
CA ASP A 23 11.87 -10.54 -15.68
C ASP A 23 12.68 -9.28 -15.98
N LEU A 24 13.37 -9.21 -17.14
CA LEU A 24 14.14 -8.01 -17.52
C LEU A 24 13.23 -6.81 -17.87
N SER A 25 11.98 -7.07 -18.26
CA SER A 25 10.98 -6.05 -18.56
C SER A 25 10.21 -5.55 -17.32
N ALA A 26 10.38 -6.17 -16.16
CA ALA A 26 9.54 -5.92 -14.99
C ALA A 26 9.99 -4.74 -14.11
N GLN A 27 11.01 -3.99 -14.52
CA GLN A 27 11.46 -2.78 -13.84
C GLN A 27 10.52 -1.60 -14.13
N THR A 28 9.28 -1.73 -13.69
CA THR A 28 8.26 -0.71 -13.79
C THR A 28 8.42 0.26 -12.61
N LEU A 29 8.60 1.54 -12.93
CA LEU A 29 8.54 2.62 -11.95
C LEU A 29 7.12 3.16 -11.91
N GLU A 30 6.45 3.06 -10.77
CA GLU A 30 5.09 3.56 -10.58
C GLU A 30 5.08 4.67 -9.54
N LEU A 31 4.60 5.85 -9.93
CA LEU A 31 4.44 7.00 -9.04
C LEU A 31 2.94 7.31 -8.92
N ASN A 32 2.42 7.29 -7.70
CA ASN A 32 1.04 7.67 -7.44
C ASN A 32 0.95 8.69 -6.31
N GLY A 33 0.11 9.71 -6.50
CA GLY A 33 -0.34 10.59 -5.43
C GLY A 33 -1.75 10.22 -4.99
N PHE A 34 -2.09 10.51 -3.74
CA PHE A 34 -3.47 10.42 -3.26
C PHE A 34 -3.81 11.61 -2.36
N TYR A 35 -5.09 11.96 -2.36
CA TYR A 35 -5.70 12.93 -1.47
C TYR A 35 -7.09 12.41 -1.11
N GLY A 36 -7.44 12.45 0.17
CA GLY A 36 -8.71 11.93 0.68
C GLY A 36 -9.08 12.52 2.03
N TRP A 37 -10.21 12.05 2.56
CA TRP A 37 -10.67 12.38 3.90
C TRP A 37 -10.79 11.10 4.72
N GLN A 38 -10.16 11.09 5.89
CA GLN A 38 -10.25 10.00 6.85
C GLN A 38 -11.35 10.33 7.87
N LEU A 39 -12.52 9.73 7.69
CA LEU A 39 -13.62 9.82 8.64
C LEU A 39 -13.54 8.59 9.57
N ASN A 40 -13.67 8.78 10.89
CA ASN A 40 -13.67 7.76 11.97
C ASN A 40 -12.39 7.59 12.84
N GLY A 41 -11.80 8.68 13.33
CA GLY A 41 -10.89 8.61 14.49
C GLY A 41 -11.64 8.88 15.80
N LYS A 42 -12.04 7.85 16.55
CA LYS A 42 -12.56 7.99 17.93
C LYS A 42 -11.63 7.24 18.88
N ALA A 43 -11.04 7.94 19.85
CA ALA A 43 -10.29 7.31 20.93
C ALA A 43 -11.01 7.52 22.26
N LYS A 44 -11.19 6.44 23.01
CA LYS A 44 -11.76 6.45 24.37
C LYS A 44 -10.61 6.61 25.36
N LEU A 45 -10.57 7.72 26.09
CA LEU A 45 -9.55 8.02 27.10
C LEU A 45 -10.16 7.88 28.50
N TYR A 46 -9.32 7.86 29.55
CA TYR A 46 -9.80 7.75 30.93
C TYR A 46 -10.69 8.94 31.34
N ASP A 47 -10.32 10.16 30.93
CA ASP A 47 -11.02 11.41 31.29
C ASP A 47 -11.93 11.96 30.17
N GLY A 48 -12.10 11.25 29.05
CA GLY A 48 -12.97 11.73 27.97
C GLY A 48 -12.92 10.94 26.67
N GLU A 49 -13.61 11.48 25.66
CA GLU A 49 -13.56 10.98 24.29
C GLU A 49 -12.84 11.99 23.40
N PHE A 50 -11.87 11.50 22.64
CA PHE A 50 -11.27 12.26 21.54
C PHE A 50 -11.97 11.88 20.23
N ARG A 51 -12.48 12.89 19.53
CA ARG A 51 -13.09 12.72 18.20
C ARG A 51 -12.31 13.56 17.19
N MET A 52 -11.69 12.89 16.22
CA MET A 52 -11.10 13.57 15.06
C MET A 52 -12.21 14.25 14.26
N GLN A 53 -12.00 15.53 13.95
CA GLN A 53 -12.81 16.32 13.03
C GLN A 53 -11.90 16.82 11.91
N ASN A 54 -12.41 16.88 10.68
CA ASN A 54 -11.65 17.37 9.52
C ASN A 54 -10.25 16.75 9.44
N ALA A 55 -10.16 15.47 9.06
CA ALA A 55 -8.89 14.78 8.87
C ALA A 55 -8.62 14.54 7.36
N PRO A 56 -8.24 15.58 6.59
CA PRO A 56 -7.66 15.37 5.28
C PRO A 56 -6.42 14.47 5.43
N ASN A 57 -6.29 13.54 4.49
CA ASN A 57 -5.11 12.72 4.33
C ASN A 57 -4.57 12.91 2.91
N TYR A 58 -3.25 12.97 2.80
CA TYR A 58 -2.60 13.10 1.51
C TYR A 58 -1.22 12.50 1.55
N GLY A 59 -0.73 12.13 0.38
CA GLY A 59 0.52 11.44 0.29
C GLY A 59 0.82 10.97 -1.10
N GLY A 60 1.87 10.17 -1.17
CA GLY A 60 2.28 9.55 -2.42
C GLY A 60 3.04 8.27 -2.16
N LYS A 61 3.13 7.46 -3.20
CA LYS A 61 3.87 6.22 -3.22
C LYS A 61 4.72 6.14 -4.48
N LEU A 62 5.94 5.65 -4.29
CA LEU A 62 6.86 5.29 -5.34
C LEU A 62 7.08 3.78 -5.25
N ALA A 63 6.67 3.04 -6.28
CA ALA A 63 6.91 1.61 -6.37
C ALA A 63 7.93 1.33 -7.48
N ILE A 64 8.89 0.46 -7.18
CA ILE A 64 9.90 -0.03 -8.12
C ILE A 64 9.72 -1.54 -8.23
N GLY A 65 9.37 -2.02 -9.41
CA GLY A 65 9.37 -3.45 -9.72
C GLY A 65 10.80 -4.01 -9.72
N LEU A 66 11.05 -5.03 -8.89
CA LEU A 66 12.30 -5.79 -8.90
C LEU A 66 12.20 -7.02 -9.81
N SER A 67 10.99 -7.58 -9.91
CA SER A 67 10.61 -8.68 -10.81
C SER A 67 9.12 -8.60 -11.13
N THR A 68 8.63 -9.53 -11.95
CA THR A 68 7.21 -9.64 -12.29
C THR A 68 6.27 -9.84 -11.10
N THR A 69 6.78 -10.37 -9.98
CA THR A 69 5.98 -10.68 -8.77
C THR A 69 6.42 -9.90 -7.53
N THR A 70 7.58 -9.25 -7.58
CA THR A 70 8.17 -8.57 -6.43
C THR A 70 8.42 -7.11 -6.75
N PHE A 71 7.94 -6.22 -5.88
CA PHE A 71 8.19 -4.80 -5.96
C PHE A 71 8.53 -4.25 -4.58
N VAL A 72 9.25 -3.12 -4.57
CA VAL A 72 9.53 -2.33 -3.37
C VAL A 72 8.70 -1.06 -3.46
N GLU A 73 7.95 -0.75 -2.40
CA GLU A 73 7.15 0.46 -2.30
C GLU A 73 7.69 1.36 -1.19
N LEU A 74 7.97 2.62 -1.52
CA LEU A 74 8.18 3.71 -0.57
C LEU A 74 6.90 4.55 -0.54
N SER A 75 6.26 4.63 0.62
CA SER A 75 5.05 5.44 0.82
C SER A 75 5.28 6.53 1.86
N TYR A 76 4.77 7.72 1.55
CA TYR A 76 4.70 8.85 2.47
C TYR A 76 3.24 9.27 2.60
N MET A 77 2.76 9.36 3.84
CA MET A 77 1.41 9.80 4.16
C MET A 77 1.47 10.84 5.27
N ARG A 78 0.70 11.91 5.10
CA ARG A 78 0.46 12.94 6.09
C ARG A 78 -1.03 13.10 6.30
N SER A 79 -1.43 13.29 7.55
CA SER A 79 -2.77 13.71 7.91
C SER A 79 -2.66 14.92 8.80
N ASP A 80 -3.31 16.01 8.39
CA ASP A 80 -3.47 17.20 9.21
C ASP A 80 -4.87 17.10 9.84
N SER A 81 -4.98 16.45 10.99
CA SER A 81 -6.27 16.25 11.67
C SER A 81 -6.46 17.22 12.82
N GLU A 82 -7.65 17.82 12.89
CA GLU A 82 -8.11 18.53 14.08
C GLU A 82 -8.88 17.56 15.00
N GLY A 83 -8.95 17.87 16.29
CA GLY A 83 -9.56 16.97 17.26
C GLY A 83 -10.29 17.72 18.36
N TYR A 84 -11.48 17.23 18.67
CA TYR A 84 -12.27 17.73 19.80
C TYR A 84 -12.13 16.76 20.97
N PHE A 85 -11.75 17.30 22.13
CA PHE A 85 -11.77 16.59 23.40
C PHE A 85 -13.08 16.88 24.13
N ALA A 86 -13.89 15.83 24.33
CA ALA A 86 -15.07 15.88 25.17
C ALA A 86 -14.73 15.23 26.53
N PRO A 87 -14.79 15.95 27.66
CA PRO A 87 -14.61 15.31 28.96
C PRO A 87 -15.71 14.28 29.19
N TYR A 88 -15.37 13.17 29.86
CA TYR A 88 -16.38 12.30 30.46
C TYR A 88 -16.96 13.09 31.62
N ASN A 89 -18.10 13.75 31.40
CA ASN A 89 -18.83 14.31 32.51
C ASN A 89 -19.16 13.17 33.48
N VAL A 90 -18.44 13.13 34.61
CA VAL A 90 -18.83 12.39 35.81
C VAL A 90 -19.96 13.18 36.47
N SER A 91 -21.02 13.45 35.72
CA SER A 91 -22.33 13.71 36.28
C SER A 91 -23.08 12.41 36.04
N THR A 92 -23.16 11.62 37.10
CA THR A 92 -24.30 10.77 37.46
C THR A 92 -25.45 10.88 36.48
N GLU A 93 -25.99 9.74 36.07
CA GLU A 93 -27.38 9.59 35.67
C GLU A 93 -28.23 10.72 36.28
N PRO A 94 -28.79 11.65 35.49
CA PRO A 94 -30.09 12.14 35.88
C PRO A 94 -30.98 10.91 35.71
N GLY A 95 -31.44 10.36 36.84
CA GLY A 95 -32.38 9.25 36.83
C GLY A 95 -33.66 9.60 36.08
N GLU A 96 -34.60 8.67 36.21
CA GLU A 96 -36.05 8.93 36.30
C GLU A 96 -36.50 10.40 36.31
#